data_AF-A0A6T7YIH1-F1
#
_entry.id   AF-A0A6T7YIH1-F1
#
_cell.length_a   1.000
_cell.length_b   1.000
_cell.length_c   1.000
_cell.angle_alpha   90.00
_cell.angle_beta   90.00
_cell.angle_gamma   90.00
#
_symmetry.space_group_name_H-M   'P 1'
#
loop_
_entity.id
_entity.type
_entity.pdbx_description
1 polymer ?
#
loop_
_entity_poly.entity_id
_entity_poly.type
_entity_poly.pdbx_seq_one_letter_code
_entity_poly.pdbx_strand_id
1 'polypeptide(L)'
;MLLIRSFEQVFLSQLYRRARLLNRPFQRAVIDTIRRKATLLQPAPPILSPAVENVGPPSPLVPDPAQPSLKFNEWAESSVPLMLPTHLSAATLNSLSSSEIGVCTLHWRSAQSAGSCDVKDSAINTTLAEWWAEVHPAPIKTTARMREKLAKYAPPDPRGTWPLCANILDPVRISIVCSGGPAQILEVANWIVAGSGAAGNDILPVNSTAQLTVIRTKNRFTQPREQVPDGYRDIKLFVAFRGGCGLGIIGEIQVH
;
A
#
# COMPACT_ATOMS: atom_id res chain seq x y z
N MET A 1 14.72 32.00 -23.43
CA MET A 1 14.99 30.54 -23.30
C MET A 1 15.74 30.14 -22.02
N LEU A 2 16.57 31.01 -21.41
CA LEU A 2 17.32 30.70 -20.18
C LEU A 2 16.45 30.50 -18.93
N LEU A 3 15.37 31.27 -18.75
CA LEU A 3 14.44 31.15 -17.61
C LEU A 3 13.74 29.78 -17.51
N ILE A 4 13.40 29.16 -18.63
CA ILE A 4 12.70 27.86 -18.64
C ILE A 4 13.62 26.74 -18.14
N ARG A 5 14.90 26.77 -18.51
CA ARG A 5 15.89 25.77 -18.08
C ARG A 5 16.13 25.82 -16.57
N SER A 6 16.10 27.00 -15.95
CA SER A 6 16.24 27.11 -14.49
C SER A 6 15.06 26.50 -13.74
N PHE A 7 13.81 26.68 -14.24
CA PHE A 7 12.63 26.12 -13.58
C PHE A 7 12.59 24.60 -13.64
N GLU A 8 12.94 23.99 -14.78
CA GLU A 8 13.00 22.54 -14.92
C GLU A 8 14.02 21.93 -13.94
N GLN A 9 15.22 22.51 -13.85
CA GLN A 9 16.26 22.01 -12.94
C GLN A 9 15.84 22.11 -11.47
N VAL A 10 15.24 23.24 -11.08
CA VAL A 10 14.71 23.42 -9.71
C VAL A 10 13.61 22.39 -9.43
N PHE A 11 12.67 22.21 -10.36
CA PHE A 11 11.61 21.22 -10.25
C PHE A 11 12.14 19.78 -10.09
N LEU A 12 13.05 19.35 -10.97
CA LEU A 12 13.63 18.01 -10.92
C LEU A 12 14.42 17.78 -9.62
N SER A 13 15.16 18.80 -9.15
CA SER A 13 15.87 18.75 -7.88
C SER A 13 14.90 18.59 -6.69
N GLN A 14 13.82 19.36 -6.68
CA GLN A 14 12.79 19.25 -5.64
C GLN A 14 12.07 17.89 -5.67
N LEU A 15 11.69 17.41 -6.86
CA LEU A 15 11.04 16.11 -7.03
C LEU A 15 11.95 14.97 -6.56
N TYR A 16 13.23 15.00 -6.93
CA TYR A 16 14.20 14.01 -6.51
C TYR A 16 14.43 14.03 -4.99
N ARG A 17 14.53 15.22 -4.37
CA ARG A 17 14.62 15.35 -2.90
C ARG A 17 13.38 14.78 -2.21
N ARG A 18 12.18 15.09 -2.69
CA ARG A 18 10.93 14.50 -2.17
C ARG A 18 10.93 12.99 -2.32
N ALA A 19 11.37 12.47 -3.47
CA ALA A 19 11.50 11.03 -3.69
C ALA A 19 12.43 10.38 -2.68
N ARG A 20 13.60 10.97 -2.40
CA ARG A 20 14.52 10.47 -1.37
C ARG A 20 13.90 10.42 0.01
N LEU A 21 13.17 11.46 0.41
CA LEU A 21 12.53 11.53 1.72
C LEU A 21 11.35 10.57 1.85
N LEU A 22 10.56 10.40 0.78
CA LEU A 22 9.30 9.65 0.81
C LEU A 22 9.40 8.21 0.29
N ASN A 23 10.53 7.79 -0.30
CA ASN A 23 10.66 6.45 -0.89
C ASN A 23 10.43 5.32 0.12
N ARG A 24 11.13 5.34 1.27
CA ARG A 24 10.97 4.31 2.30
C ARG A 24 9.57 4.33 2.94
N PRO A 25 9.03 5.49 3.37
CA PRO A 25 7.64 5.55 3.86
C PRO A 25 6.61 5.04 2.85
N PHE A 26 6.77 5.39 1.57
CA PHE A 26 5.91 4.91 0.49
C PHE A 26 5.96 3.38 0.37
N GLN A 27 7.17 2.80 0.30
CA GLN A 27 7.36 1.35 0.19
C GLN A 27 6.75 0.61 1.39
N ARG A 28 6.99 1.11 2.61
CA ARG A 28 6.42 0.56 3.83
C ARG A 28 4.89 0.59 3.81
N ALA A 29 4.28 1.72 3.43
CA ALA A 29 2.83 1.84 3.35
C ALA A 29 2.20 0.84 2.36
N VAL A 30 2.87 0.57 1.24
CA VAL A 30 2.43 -0.45 0.28
C VAL A 30 2.51 -1.85 0.89
N ILE A 31 3.67 -2.20 1.48
CA ILE A 31 3.89 -3.51 2.14
C ILE A 31 2.86 -3.73 3.26
N ASP A 32 2.64 -2.74 4.12
CA ASP A 32 1.70 -2.83 5.23
C ASP A 32 0.24 -2.97 4.74
N THR A 33 -0.10 -2.37 3.59
CA THR A 33 -1.41 -2.55 2.97
C THR A 33 -1.62 -3.98 2.50
N ILE A 34 -0.64 -4.55 1.80
CA ILE A 34 -0.72 -5.93 1.31
C ILE A 34 -0.70 -6.91 2.49
N ARG A 35 0.19 -6.70 3.47
CA ARG A 35 0.29 -7.55 4.67
C ARG A 35 -1.01 -7.59 5.45
N ARG A 36 -1.63 -6.43 5.72
CA ARG A 36 -2.92 -6.37 6.42
C ARG A 36 -3.99 -7.20 5.71
N LYS A 37 -4.09 -7.10 4.39
CA LYS A 37 -5.08 -7.86 3.60
C LYS A 37 -4.74 -9.34 3.54
N ALA A 38 -3.48 -9.71 3.37
CA ALA A 38 -3.04 -11.10 3.40
C ALA A 38 -3.32 -11.77 4.76
N THR A 39 -3.08 -11.07 5.88
CA THR A 39 -3.38 -11.57 7.23
C THR A 39 -4.88 -11.81 7.43
N LEU A 40 -5.75 -10.94 6.92
CA LEU A 40 -7.20 -11.11 7.02
C LEU A 40 -7.73 -12.32 6.26
N LEU A 41 -6.98 -12.84 5.28
CA LEU A 41 -7.33 -14.03 4.50
C LEU A 41 -6.74 -15.32 5.06
N GLN A 42 -5.84 -15.24 6.04
CA GLN A 42 -5.35 -16.45 6.68
C GLN A 42 -6.50 -17.08 7.46
N PRO A 43 -6.76 -18.39 7.30
CA PRO A 43 -7.75 -19.07 8.13
C PRO A 43 -7.34 -18.87 9.59
N ALA A 44 -8.33 -18.67 10.46
CA ALA A 44 -8.07 -18.66 11.89
C ALA A 44 -7.26 -19.92 12.22
N PRO A 45 -6.20 -19.81 13.06
CA PRO A 45 -5.46 -20.98 13.48
C PRO A 45 -6.48 -22.01 14.00
N PRO A 46 -6.31 -23.31 13.68
CA PRO A 46 -7.22 -24.32 14.19
C PRO A 46 -7.32 -24.11 15.69
N ILE A 47 -8.53 -23.86 16.18
CA ILE A 47 -8.77 -23.80 17.61
C ILE A 47 -8.42 -25.21 18.07
N LEU A 48 -7.21 -25.36 18.61
CA LEU A 48 -6.88 -26.52 19.40
C LEU A 48 -7.92 -26.48 20.50
N SER A 49 -8.99 -27.27 20.32
CA SER A 49 -9.96 -27.49 21.37
C SER A 49 -9.12 -27.79 22.58
N PRO A 50 -9.22 -27.00 23.67
CA PRO A 50 -8.37 -27.21 24.82
C PRO A 50 -8.42 -28.69 25.07
N ALA A 51 -7.25 -29.34 25.01
CA ALA A 51 -7.17 -30.75 25.33
C ALA A 51 -7.99 -30.86 26.60
N VAL A 52 -9.02 -31.72 26.58
CA VAL A 52 -9.82 -31.98 27.76
C VAL A 52 -8.81 -32.59 28.74
N GLU A 53 -8.09 -31.72 29.44
CA GLU A 53 -7.43 -32.05 30.67
C GLU A 53 -8.57 -32.62 31.47
N ASN A 54 -8.42 -33.88 31.87
CA ASN A 54 -9.26 -34.49 32.86
C ASN A 54 -9.11 -33.63 34.12
N VAL A 55 -9.85 -32.53 34.18
CA VAL A 55 -10.06 -31.76 35.38
C VAL A 55 -10.81 -32.74 36.26
N GLY A 56 -10.07 -33.28 37.24
CA GLY A 56 -10.66 -34.06 38.31
C GLY A 56 -11.85 -33.30 38.91
N PRO A 57 -12.72 -34.01 39.63
CA PRO A 57 -13.99 -33.46 40.12
C PRO A 57 -13.79 -32.09 40.78
N PRO A 58 -14.66 -31.11 40.49
CA PRO A 58 -14.50 -29.75 40.98
C PRO A 58 -14.48 -29.74 42.51
N SER A 59 -13.43 -29.16 43.08
CA SER A 59 -13.41 -28.83 44.51
C SER A 59 -14.54 -27.85 44.84
N PRO A 60 -15.19 -27.99 46.01
CA PRO A 60 -16.32 -27.15 46.39
C PRO A 60 -15.93 -25.67 46.47
N LEU A 61 -16.76 -24.84 45.82
CA LEU A 61 -16.65 -23.39 45.73
C LEU A 61 -16.71 -22.73 47.11
N VAL A 62 -15.69 -21.94 47.45
CA VAL A 62 -15.74 -20.95 48.52
C VAL A 62 -16.22 -19.63 47.90
N PRO A 63 -17.27 -18.98 48.42
CA PRO A 63 -17.75 -17.70 47.91
C PRO A 63 -16.80 -16.57 48.31
N ASP A 64 -16.30 -15.83 47.32
CA ASP A 64 -15.50 -14.62 47.51
C ASP A 64 -16.40 -13.37 47.46
N PRO A 65 -16.24 -12.36 48.34
CA PRO A 65 -17.16 -11.25 48.45
C PRO A 65 -16.83 -10.08 47.49
N ALA A 66 -17.90 -9.59 46.85
CA ALA A 66 -18.16 -8.24 46.34
C ALA A 66 -16.97 -7.37 45.90
N GLN A 67 -16.79 -7.22 44.58
CA GLN A 67 -16.04 -6.10 43.99
C GLN A 67 -16.95 -4.90 43.68
N PRO A 68 -16.52 -3.66 43.95
CA PRO A 68 -17.28 -2.45 43.62
C PRO A 68 -17.03 -1.99 42.17
N SER A 69 -18.12 -1.55 41.53
CA SER A 69 -18.19 -0.99 40.19
C SER A 69 -17.53 0.40 40.09
N LEU A 70 -16.57 0.58 39.18
CA LEU A 70 -16.06 1.90 38.78
C LEU A 70 -16.88 2.47 37.62
N LYS A 71 -17.39 3.69 37.81
CA LYS A 71 -18.09 4.48 36.79
C LYS A 71 -17.11 5.19 35.86
N PHE A 72 -17.41 5.14 34.56
CA PHE A 72 -16.75 5.86 33.48
C PHE A 72 -17.26 7.32 33.44
N ASN A 73 -16.36 8.31 33.36
CA ASN A 73 -16.69 9.72 33.13
C ASN A 73 -16.25 10.16 31.73
N GLU A 74 -17.18 10.83 31.05
CA GLU A 74 -17.03 11.58 29.79
C GLU A 74 -15.91 12.62 29.86
N TRP A 75 -15.11 12.74 28.80
CA TRP A 75 -14.24 13.89 28.56
C TRP A 75 -14.64 14.57 27.25
N ALA A 76 -14.97 15.85 27.41
CA ALA A 76 -15.46 16.78 26.41
C ALA A 76 -14.35 17.27 25.46
N GLU A 77 -14.81 17.62 24.26
CA GLU A 77 -14.06 18.21 23.17
C GLU A 77 -13.52 19.60 23.54
N SER A 78 -12.24 19.86 23.22
CA SER A 78 -11.65 21.20 23.26
C SER A 78 -10.88 21.46 21.96
N SER A 79 -11.35 22.43 21.21
CA SER A 79 -10.79 22.90 19.95
C SER A 79 -9.75 23.99 20.22
N VAL A 80 -8.50 23.78 19.81
CA VAL A 80 -7.45 24.82 19.82
C VAL A 80 -6.82 24.90 18.42
N PRO A 81 -6.67 26.10 17.83
CA PRO A 81 -6.09 26.26 16.50
C PRO A 81 -4.56 26.14 16.56
N LEU A 82 -4.02 25.20 15.79
CA LEU A 82 -2.58 24.97 15.67
C LEU A 82 -1.96 25.92 14.63
N MET A 83 -1.22 26.92 15.11
CA MET A 83 -0.23 27.64 14.32
C MET A 83 0.95 26.71 13.98
N LEU A 84 1.33 26.66 12.70
CA LEU A 84 2.47 25.89 12.19
C LEU A 84 3.80 26.57 12.52
N PRO A 85 4.77 25.88 13.15
CA PRO A 85 6.14 26.34 13.20
C PRO A 85 6.89 25.90 11.93
N THR A 86 7.30 26.87 11.11
CA THR A 86 8.48 26.74 10.25
C THR A 86 9.69 26.53 11.15
N HIS A 87 10.28 25.33 11.13
CA HIS A 87 11.67 24.96 11.45
C HIS A 87 11.70 23.51 11.97
N LEU A 88 11.52 22.54 11.06
CA LEU A 88 11.88 21.15 11.33
C LEU A 88 13.21 20.85 10.64
N SER A 89 14.24 20.68 11.47
CA SER A 89 15.56 20.18 11.08
C SER A 89 15.43 18.79 10.45
N ALA A 90 16.08 18.58 9.30
CA ALA A 90 16.15 17.31 8.59
C ALA A 90 16.78 16.15 9.41
N ALA A 91 17.30 16.43 10.61
CA ALA A 91 17.98 15.44 11.44
C ALA A 91 17.03 14.44 12.14
N THR A 92 15.77 14.80 12.41
CA THR A 92 14.87 13.94 13.21
C THR A 92 14.18 12.83 12.40
N LEU A 93 14.24 12.85 11.06
CA LEU A 93 13.63 11.81 10.22
C LEU A 93 14.58 10.64 9.87
N ASN A 94 15.85 10.69 10.31
CA ASN A 94 16.89 9.74 9.88
C ASN A 94 17.29 8.66 10.90
N SER A 95 16.65 8.56 12.08
CA SER A 95 17.03 7.55 13.09
C SER A 95 16.31 6.20 12.96
N LEU A 96 15.52 5.99 11.90
CA LEU A 96 14.99 4.65 11.58
C LEU A 96 16.12 3.83 10.96
N SER A 97 16.61 2.85 11.72
CA SER A 97 17.75 1.99 11.37
C SER A 97 17.68 1.53 9.92
N SER A 98 18.79 1.72 9.22
CA SER A 98 18.95 1.49 7.79
C SER A 98 18.97 0.02 7.38
N SER A 99 18.23 -0.85 8.09
CA SER A 99 17.92 -2.18 7.58
C SER A 99 17.19 -2.00 6.24
N GLU A 100 17.82 -2.50 5.19
CA GLU A 100 17.32 -2.38 3.82
C GLU A 100 15.92 -2.97 3.78
N ILE A 101 14.96 -2.23 3.20
CA ILE A 101 13.69 -2.84 2.80
C ILE A 101 14.07 -3.76 1.65
N GLY A 102 14.40 -5.01 1.98
CA GLY A 102 14.70 -6.06 1.03
C GLY A 102 13.42 -6.57 0.36
N VAL A 103 13.57 -7.59 -0.47
CA VAL A 103 12.43 -8.33 -1.02
C VAL A 103 11.62 -8.91 0.14
N CYS A 104 10.31 -8.67 0.12
CA CYS A 104 9.38 -9.20 1.12
C CYS A 104 8.41 -10.17 0.46
N THR A 105 8.45 -11.43 0.86
CA THR A 105 7.50 -12.46 0.40
C THR A 105 6.32 -12.54 1.38
N LEU A 106 5.11 -12.52 0.84
CA LEU A 106 3.86 -12.62 1.59
C LEU A 106 3.09 -13.85 1.09
N HIS A 107 2.63 -14.68 2.02
CA HIS A 107 1.86 -15.89 1.74
C HIS A 107 0.43 -15.74 2.23
N TRP A 108 -0.54 -16.16 1.42
CA TRP A 108 -1.94 -16.33 1.83
C TRP A 108 -2.58 -17.48 1.07
N ARG A 109 -3.72 -17.96 1.57
CA ARG A 109 -4.52 -18.96 0.87
C ARG A 109 -5.76 -18.27 0.35
N SER A 110 -6.11 -18.57 -0.90
CA SER A 110 -7.38 -18.13 -1.47
C SER A 110 -8.23 -19.36 -1.74
N ALA A 111 -9.45 -19.34 -1.20
CA ALA A 111 -10.46 -20.30 -1.62
C ALA A 111 -10.90 -19.88 -3.02
N GLN A 112 -10.25 -20.41 -4.06
CA GLN A 112 -10.82 -20.30 -5.39
C GLN A 112 -12.15 -21.06 -5.36
N SER A 113 -13.27 -20.34 -5.47
CA SER A 113 -14.46 -20.97 -6.01
C SER A 113 -14.08 -21.33 -7.44
N ALA A 114 -13.70 -22.59 -7.67
CA ALA A 114 -13.69 -23.13 -9.02
C ALA A 114 -15.06 -22.77 -9.59
N GLY A 115 -15.09 -21.92 -10.63
CA GLY A 115 -16.33 -21.52 -11.29
C GLY A 115 -16.99 -22.78 -11.83
N SER A 116 -17.81 -23.42 -10.99
CA SER A 116 -18.51 -24.64 -11.30
C SER A 116 -19.61 -24.27 -12.30
N CYS A 117 -19.30 -24.48 -13.57
CA CYS A 117 -20.30 -24.62 -14.60
C CYS A 117 -20.96 -26.00 -14.39
N ASP A 118 -22.15 -25.99 -13.81
CA ASP A 118 -23.14 -27.08 -13.81
C ASP A 118 -22.61 -28.51 -13.70
N VAL A 119 -22.00 -28.87 -12.56
CA VAL A 119 -21.84 -30.28 -12.17
C VAL A 119 -22.62 -30.54 -10.90
N LYS A 120 -23.75 -31.21 -11.05
CA LYS A 120 -24.59 -31.71 -9.94
C LYS A 120 -23.85 -32.82 -9.19
N ASP A 121 -23.74 -32.64 -7.87
CA ASP A 121 -23.59 -33.70 -6.86
C ASP A 121 -22.32 -34.58 -6.84
N SER A 122 -21.13 -33.97 -6.98
CA SER A 122 -19.88 -34.62 -6.56
C SER A 122 -19.15 -33.75 -5.53
N ALA A 123 -18.84 -34.32 -4.37
CA ALA A 123 -18.13 -33.70 -3.25
C ALA A 123 -17.02 -32.76 -3.73
N ILE A 124 -17.22 -31.45 -3.55
CA ILE A 124 -16.28 -30.42 -3.96
C ILE A 124 -15.09 -30.48 -3.00
N ASN A 125 -14.08 -31.26 -3.35
CA ASN A 125 -12.75 -31.18 -2.75
C ASN A 125 -12.18 -29.81 -3.10
N THR A 126 -12.48 -28.83 -2.25
CA THR A 126 -12.00 -27.45 -2.39
C THR A 126 -10.51 -27.46 -2.11
N THR A 127 -9.71 -27.60 -3.16
CA THR A 127 -8.25 -27.55 -3.05
C THR A 127 -7.87 -26.10 -2.84
N LEU A 128 -7.43 -25.73 -1.63
CA LEU A 128 -6.95 -24.38 -1.36
C LEU A 128 -5.66 -24.14 -2.16
N ALA A 129 -5.69 -23.22 -3.10
CA ALA A 129 -4.49 -22.79 -3.79
C ALA A 129 -3.63 -21.95 -2.83
N GLU A 130 -2.37 -22.33 -2.67
CA GLU A 130 -1.40 -21.50 -1.96
C GLU A 130 -0.92 -20.39 -2.90
N TRP A 131 -1.14 -19.14 -2.48
CA TRP A 131 -0.79 -17.94 -3.22
C TRP A 131 0.31 -17.19 -2.47
N TRP A 132 1.27 -16.67 -3.22
CA TRP A 132 2.33 -15.84 -2.67
C TRP A 132 2.57 -14.63 -3.57
N ALA A 133 3.04 -13.53 -2.96
CA ALA A 133 3.49 -12.36 -3.69
C ALA A 133 4.81 -11.86 -3.12
N GLU A 134 5.72 -11.48 -4.00
CA GLU A 134 6.97 -10.84 -3.64
C GLU A 134 6.90 -9.35 -3.93
N VAL A 135 7.26 -8.54 -2.94
CA VAL A 135 7.35 -7.10 -3.08
C VAL A 135 8.80 -6.70 -3.32
N HIS A 136 9.05 -6.07 -4.46
CA HIS A 136 10.35 -5.66 -4.99
C HIS A 136 10.47 -4.13 -5.02
N PRO A 137 11.14 -3.51 -4.04
CA PRO A 137 11.46 -2.08 -4.06
C PRO A 137 12.31 -1.71 -5.27
N ALA A 138 11.93 -0.66 -6.01
CA ALA A 138 12.75 -0.14 -7.09
C ALA A 138 13.62 1.04 -6.61
N PRO A 139 14.80 1.27 -7.22
CA PRO A 139 15.58 2.46 -6.97
C PRO A 139 14.81 3.71 -7.37
N ILE A 140 15.05 4.81 -6.64
CA ILE A 140 14.50 6.13 -6.98
C ILE A 140 14.97 6.49 -8.38
N LYS A 141 14.06 7.04 -9.18
CA LYS A 141 14.41 7.49 -10.51
C LYS A 141 15.45 8.60 -10.46
N THR A 142 16.51 8.47 -11.27
CA THR A 142 17.53 9.51 -11.34
C THR A 142 16.98 10.78 -11.99
N THR A 143 17.55 11.94 -11.66
CA THR A 143 17.19 13.22 -12.27
C THR A 143 17.36 13.21 -13.80
N ALA A 144 18.38 12.53 -14.31
CA ALA A 144 18.59 12.34 -15.74
C ALA A 144 17.42 11.57 -16.40
N ARG A 145 16.99 10.44 -15.81
CA ARG A 145 15.83 9.68 -16.31
C ARG A 145 14.51 10.44 -16.16
N MET A 146 14.35 11.24 -15.11
CA MET A 146 13.20 12.13 -14.97
C MET A 146 13.18 13.19 -16.08
N ARG A 147 14.34 13.78 -16.41
CA ARG A 147 14.50 14.72 -17.52
C ARG A 147 14.17 14.09 -18.86
N GLU A 148 14.66 12.89 -19.15
CA GLU A 148 14.31 12.14 -20.37
C GLU A 148 12.80 11.93 -20.49
N LYS A 149 12.13 11.58 -19.37
CA LYS A 149 10.67 11.46 -19.35
C LYS A 149 9.98 12.79 -19.60
N LEU A 150 10.45 13.89 -19.00
CA LEU A 150 9.91 15.21 -19.32
C LEU A 150 10.11 15.53 -20.80
N ALA A 151 11.28 15.35 -21.38
CA ALA A 151 11.50 15.61 -22.80
C ALA A 151 10.56 14.77 -23.70
N LYS A 152 10.20 13.55 -23.28
CA LYS A 152 9.28 12.67 -24.00
C LYS A 152 7.79 13.06 -23.86
N TYR A 153 7.38 13.58 -22.70
CA TYR A 153 5.97 13.77 -22.35
C TYR A 153 5.57 15.23 -22.07
N ALA A 154 6.52 16.15 -21.95
CA ALA A 154 6.28 17.58 -21.82
C ALA A 154 5.87 18.18 -23.18
N PRO A 155 5.32 19.41 -23.20
CA PRO A 155 4.64 19.94 -24.37
C PRO A 155 5.47 19.90 -25.68
N PRO A 156 4.79 19.80 -26.84
CA PRO A 156 3.67 20.68 -27.17
C PRO A 156 2.26 20.21 -26.77
N ASP A 157 2.09 19.09 -26.06
CA ASP A 157 0.79 18.73 -25.47
C ASP A 157 0.19 19.90 -24.65
N PRO A 158 -0.91 20.53 -25.11
CA PRO A 158 -1.53 21.69 -24.44
C PRO A 158 -2.12 21.34 -23.07
N ARG A 159 -2.21 20.06 -22.71
CA ARG A 159 -2.59 19.61 -21.35
C ARG A 159 -1.41 19.58 -20.38
N GLY A 160 -0.18 19.67 -20.88
CA GLY A 160 1.06 19.69 -20.11
C GLY A 160 1.39 21.06 -19.54
N THR A 161 0.38 21.82 -19.12
CA THR A 161 0.60 23.06 -18.37
C THR A 161 1.26 22.75 -17.04
N TRP A 162 2.14 23.64 -16.59
CA TRP A 162 2.75 23.57 -15.26
C TRP A 162 1.68 23.27 -14.18
N PRO A 163 1.97 22.41 -13.19
CA PRO A 163 3.27 21.83 -12.85
C PRO A 163 3.67 20.58 -13.64
N LEU A 164 4.95 20.49 -14.02
CA LEU A 164 5.56 19.35 -14.75
C LEU A 164 5.45 17.99 -14.03
N CYS A 165 4.98 17.96 -12.77
CA CYS A 165 4.78 16.72 -12.01
C CYS A 165 3.70 15.81 -12.61
N ALA A 166 2.78 16.34 -13.41
CA ALA A 166 1.81 15.53 -14.14
C ALA A 166 2.48 14.56 -15.15
N ASN A 167 3.71 14.89 -15.59
CA ASN A 167 4.42 14.14 -16.64
C ASN A 167 5.39 13.08 -16.09
N ILE A 168 5.70 13.11 -14.79
CA ILE A 168 6.52 12.10 -14.10
C ILE A 168 5.69 11.47 -12.98
N LEU A 169 5.07 10.32 -13.29
CA LEU A 169 4.19 9.61 -12.36
C LEU A 169 4.89 8.50 -11.54
N ASP A 170 6.18 8.29 -11.76
CA ASP A 170 6.96 7.21 -11.15
C ASP A 170 8.36 7.67 -10.66
N PRO A 171 8.45 8.77 -9.87
CA PRO A 171 9.70 9.13 -9.20
C PRO A 171 10.12 8.09 -8.16
N VAL A 172 9.15 7.44 -7.50
CA VAL A 172 9.33 6.26 -6.64
C VAL A 172 8.48 5.12 -7.21
N ARG A 173 8.97 3.89 -7.08
CA ARG A 173 8.30 2.72 -7.64
C ARG A 173 8.48 1.48 -6.78
N ILE A 174 7.49 0.60 -6.83
CA ILE A 174 7.53 -0.73 -6.25
C ILE A 174 6.87 -1.72 -7.22
N SER A 175 7.42 -2.92 -7.33
CA SER A 175 6.88 -4.02 -8.14
C SER A 175 6.39 -5.12 -7.22
N ILE A 176 5.27 -5.75 -7.54
CA ILE A 176 4.70 -6.87 -6.80
C ILE A 176 4.55 -8.01 -7.80
N VAL A 177 5.18 -9.15 -7.52
CA VAL A 177 5.17 -10.32 -8.40
C VAL A 177 4.32 -11.40 -7.76
N CYS A 178 3.27 -11.81 -8.46
CA CYS A 178 2.25 -12.75 -8.01
C CYS A 178 2.48 -14.14 -8.65
N SER A 179 2.26 -15.23 -7.91
CA SER A 179 2.42 -16.60 -8.42
C SER A 179 1.16 -17.23 -9.02
N GLY A 180 -0.02 -16.78 -8.60
CA GLY A 180 -1.35 -17.25 -8.97
C GLY A 180 -1.93 -16.61 -10.24
N GLY A 181 -1.09 -15.98 -11.07
CA GLY A 181 -1.48 -15.43 -12.37
C GLY A 181 -2.48 -14.25 -12.31
N PRO A 182 -3.24 -13.99 -13.40
CA PRO A 182 -4.08 -12.79 -13.53
C PRO A 182 -5.12 -12.58 -12.42
N ALA A 183 -5.68 -13.65 -11.86
CA ALA A 183 -6.65 -13.56 -10.78
C ALA A 183 -6.03 -12.98 -9.50
N GLN A 184 -4.85 -13.47 -9.11
CA GLN A 184 -4.12 -12.94 -7.95
C GLN A 184 -3.64 -11.50 -8.19
N ILE A 185 -3.19 -11.18 -9.40
CA ILE A 185 -2.80 -9.82 -9.78
C ILE A 185 -3.95 -8.83 -9.58
N LEU A 186 -5.15 -9.20 -10.04
CA LEU A 186 -6.35 -8.39 -9.87
C LEU A 186 -6.74 -8.28 -8.39
N GLU A 187 -6.64 -9.37 -7.63
CA GLU A 187 -6.90 -9.35 -6.18
C GLU A 187 -5.95 -8.39 -5.45
N VAL A 188 -4.64 -8.50 -5.66
CA VAL A 188 -3.64 -7.62 -5.05
C VAL A 188 -3.85 -6.16 -5.46
N ALA A 189 -4.15 -5.90 -6.73
CA ALA A 189 -4.48 -4.56 -7.19
C ALA A 189 -5.73 -4.00 -6.47
N ASN A 190 -6.77 -4.83 -6.32
CA ASN A 190 -7.99 -4.47 -5.61
C ASN A 190 -7.75 -4.19 -4.12
N TRP A 191 -6.81 -4.90 -3.47
CA TRP A 191 -6.43 -4.59 -2.09
C TRP A 191 -5.88 -3.17 -1.92
N ILE A 192 -5.04 -2.74 -2.88
CA ILE A 192 -4.46 -1.40 -2.88
C ILE A 192 -5.55 -0.35 -3.18
N VAL A 193 -6.44 -0.62 -4.12
CA VAL A 193 -7.56 0.27 -4.47
C VAL A 193 -8.55 0.38 -3.30
N ALA A 194 -8.90 -0.73 -2.66
CA ALA A 194 -9.79 -0.73 -1.49
C ALA A 194 -9.13 -0.10 -0.25
N GLY A 195 -7.80 -0.22 -0.10
CA GLY A 195 -7.03 0.52 0.90
C GLY A 195 -6.92 2.02 0.59
N SER A 196 -7.16 2.41 -0.66
CA SER A 196 -7.27 3.79 -1.12
C SER A 196 -8.68 4.33 -0.84
N GLY A 197 -9.08 4.31 0.43
CA GLY A 197 -10.35 4.84 0.92
C GLY A 197 -10.19 6.22 1.53
N ALA A 198 -11.17 7.09 1.26
CA ALA A 198 -11.18 8.51 1.54
C ALA A 198 -10.86 8.88 3.00
N ALA A 199 -10.20 10.02 3.18
CA ALA A 199 -9.94 10.66 4.48
C ALA A 199 -11.22 11.12 5.21
N GLY A 200 -12.35 10.41 5.05
CA GLY A 200 -13.68 10.83 5.46
C GLY A 200 -14.18 10.16 6.73
N ASN A 201 -14.35 8.84 6.77
CA ASN A 201 -15.22 8.23 7.79
C ASN A 201 -14.68 6.96 8.48
N ASP A 202 -13.60 6.35 7.99
CA ASP A 202 -13.00 5.23 8.71
C ASP A 202 -11.97 5.78 9.69
N ILE A 203 -12.27 5.61 10.98
CA ILE A 203 -11.36 5.83 12.11
C ILE A 203 -10.23 4.80 12.00
N LEU A 204 -9.33 5.01 11.03
CA LEU A 204 -8.03 4.38 11.08
C LEU A 204 -7.33 4.91 12.34
N PRO A 205 -6.64 4.05 13.10
CA PRO A 205 -5.93 4.48 14.30
C PRO A 205 -5.04 5.67 13.94
N VAL A 206 -5.20 6.75 14.69
CA VAL A 206 -4.60 8.09 14.55
C VAL A 206 -3.09 8.09 14.29
N ASN A 207 -2.43 6.96 14.52
CA ASN A 207 -0.99 6.79 14.41
C ASN A 207 -0.50 6.40 13.00
N SER A 208 -1.38 6.06 12.05
CA SER A 208 -0.97 5.76 10.67
C SER A 208 -1.12 6.99 9.76
N THR A 209 -0.10 7.86 9.77
CA THR A 209 -0.08 9.13 9.02
C THR A 209 0.11 8.98 7.51
N ALA A 210 0.26 7.76 7.02
CA ALA A 210 0.63 7.47 5.63
C ALA A 210 -0.58 7.02 4.82
N GLN A 211 -1.09 7.90 3.96
CA GLN A 211 -2.25 7.60 3.09
C GLN A 211 -1.79 7.33 1.65
N LEU A 212 -2.21 6.19 1.10
CA LEU A 212 -2.10 5.84 -0.32
C LEU A 212 -3.43 6.17 -0.99
N THR A 213 -3.42 7.02 -2.01
CA THR A 213 -4.62 7.34 -2.82
C THR A 213 -4.36 7.01 -4.28
N VAL A 214 -5.02 5.98 -4.82
CA VAL A 214 -4.92 5.60 -6.23
C VAL A 214 -5.55 6.72 -7.07
N ILE A 215 -4.75 7.37 -7.90
CA ILE A 215 -5.17 8.49 -8.76
C ILE A 215 -5.33 8.08 -10.23
N ARG A 216 -4.70 6.97 -10.64
CA ARG A 216 -4.79 6.44 -12.00
C ARG A 216 -4.46 4.96 -12.02
N THR A 217 -5.19 4.21 -12.84
CA THR A 217 -4.91 2.79 -13.12
C THR A 217 -4.64 2.61 -14.61
N LYS A 218 -3.66 1.78 -14.96
CA LYS A 218 -3.46 1.28 -16.32
C LYS A 218 -3.44 -0.24 -16.28
N ASN A 219 -4.35 -0.87 -17.00
CA ASN A 219 -4.48 -2.32 -17.08
C ASN A 219 -4.04 -2.81 -18.46
N ARG A 220 -2.85 -3.44 -18.55
CA ARG A 220 -2.35 -4.01 -19.81
C ARG A 220 -2.93 -5.39 -20.15
N PHE A 221 -3.69 -6.02 -19.26
CA PHE A 221 -4.39 -7.27 -19.56
C PHE A 221 -5.53 -7.06 -20.56
N THR A 222 -6.12 -5.86 -20.59
CA THR A 222 -7.21 -5.51 -21.52
C THR A 222 -6.74 -5.28 -22.96
N GLN A 223 -5.44 -5.13 -23.19
CA GLN A 223 -4.90 -4.85 -24.52
C GLN A 223 -4.78 -6.16 -25.33
N PRO A 224 -5.16 -6.15 -26.62
CA PRO A 224 -4.91 -7.28 -27.53
C PRO A 224 -3.44 -7.68 -27.50
N ARG A 225 -3.15 -8.98 -27.66
CA ARG A 225 -1.78 -9.51 -27.52
C ARG A 225 -0.82 -8.88 -28.53
N GLU A 226 -1.33 -8.54 -29.71
CA GLU A 226 -0.61 -7.89 -30.80
C GLU A 226 -0.19 -6.45 -30.46
N GLN A 227 -0.89 -5.81 -29.51
CA GLN A 227 -0.60 -4.44 -29.07
C GLN A 227 0.38 -4.38 -27.90
N VAL A 228 0.84 -5.54 -27.39
CA VAL A 228 1.81 -5.66 -26.31
C VAL A 228 3.06 -6.37 -26.88
N PRO A 229 3.98 -5.64 -27.54
CA PRO A 229 5.05 -6.22 -28.36
C PRO A 229 6.01 -7.13 -27.58
N ASP A 230 6.15 -6.87 -26.27
CA ASP A 230 7.00 -7.61 -25.35
C ASP A 230 6.25 -8.76 -24.64
N GLY A 231 4.93 -8.91 -24.89
CA GLY A 231 4.07 -9.85 -24.18
C GLY A 231 3.86 -9.52 -22.70
N TYR A 232 4.38 -8.39 -22.21
CA TYR A 232 4.41 -8.05 -20.80
C TYR A 232 3.08 -7.45 -20.34
N ARG A 233 2.36 -8.19 -19.50
CA ARG A 233 1.07 -7.78 -18.94
C ARG A 233 1.21 -7.45 -17.47
N ASP A 234 0.80 -6.25 -17.11
CA ASP A 234 0.82 -5.75 -15.74
C ASP A 234 -0.39 -4.85 -15.45
N ILE A 235 -0.64 -4.63 -14.17
CA ILE A 235 -1.51 -3.54 -13.70
C ILE A 235 -0.61 -2.49 -13.06
N LYS A 236 -0.69 -1.25 -13.56
CA LYS A 236 0.00 -0.10 -12.97
C LYS A 236 -0.98 0.76 -12.21
N LEU A 237 -0.72 0.93 -10.92
CA LEU A 237 -1.44 1.86 -10.05
C LEU A 237 -0.53 3.06 -9.80
N PHE A 238 -1.01 4.24 -10.16
CA PHE A 238 -0.36 5.50 -9.78
C PHE A 238 -1.05 6.01 -8.55
N VAL A 239 -0.26 6.28 -7.51
CA VAL A 239 -0.75 6.55 -6.18
C VAL A 239 -0.20 7.87 -5.70
N ALA A 240 -1.06 8.80 -5.30
CA ALA A 240 -0.67 9.94 -4.50
C ALA A 240 -0.42 9.46 -3.07
N PHE A 241 0.81 9.63 -2.61
CA PHE A 241 1.25 9.30 -1.26
C PHE A 241 1.52 10.58 -0.48
N ARG A 242 0.90 10.71 0.70
CA ARG A 242 1.22 11.77 1.66
C ARG A 242 1.95 11.17 2.85
N GLY A 243 3.17 11.63 3.08
CA GLY A 243 3.96 11.27 4.26
C GLY A 243 3.78 12.29 5.39
N GLY A 244 4.61 12.16 6.42
CA GLY A 244 4.68 13.15 7.50
C GLY A 244 4.98 14.57 7.01
N CYS A 245 4.61 15.57 7.83
CA CYS A 245 4.85 16.99 7.57
C CYS A 245 4.16 17.54 6.29
N GLY A 246 3.13 16.87 5.78
CA GLY A 246 2.37 17.32 4.60
C GLY A 246 3.09 17.14 3.26
N LEU A 247 4.24 16.45 3.23
CA LEU A 247 4.96 16.18 2.00
C LEU A 247 4.23 15.11 1.17
N GLY A 248 4.05 15.39 -0.12
CA GLY A 248 3.40 14.48 -1.06
C GLY A 248 4.30 14.08 -2.22
N ILE A 249 4.09 12.87 -2.73
CA ILE A 249 4.70 12.36 -3.96
C ILE A 249 3.71 11.46 -4.71
N ILE A 250 3.87 11.34 -6.03
CA ILE A 250 3.20 10.29 -6.80
C ILE A 250 4.15 9.09 -6.88
N GLY A 251 3.68 7.90 -6.55
CA GLY A 251 4.40 6.64 -6.73
C GLY A 251 3.73 5.77 -7.77
N GLU A 252 4.50 4.87 -8.38
CA GLU A 252 3.98 3.82 -9.25
C GLU A 252 4.09 2.47 -8.53
N ILE A 253 2.99 1.72 -8.51
CA ILE A 253 2.95 0.32 -8.07
C ILE A 253 2.66 -0.51 -9.30
N GLN A 254 3.54 -1.45 -9.62
CA GLN A 254 3.35 -2.39 -10.72
C GLN A 254 3.01 -3.76 -10.14
N VAL A 255 1.91 -4.37 -10.58
CA VAL A 255 1.50 -5.72 -10.17
C VAL A 255 1.64 -6.64 -11.37
N HIS A 256 2.47 -7.66 -11.21
CA HIS A 256 2.89 -8.64 -12.20
C HIS A 256 2.45 -10.05 -11.82
#